data_AF-A0A937PJ39-F1
#
_entry.id   AF-A0A937PJ39-F1
#
_cell.length_a   1.000
_cell.length_b   1.000
_cell.length_c   1.000
_cell.angle_alpha   90.00
_cell.angle_beta   90.00
_cell.angle_gamma   90.00
#
_symmetry.space_group_name_H-M   'P 1'
#
loop_
_entity.id
_entity.type
_entity.pdbx_description
1 polymer ?
#
loop_
_entity_poly.entity_id
_entity_poly.type
_entity_poly.pdbx_seq_one_letter_code
_entity_poly.pdbx_strand_id
1 'polypeptide(L)'
;MYWHYHFPVSRPEDYIAEFYNFVNEWKRDTQLISTANELIMHPAYQRIIGMGEKAIPMLLRELHERPDHWFWALEAITGVHPILPSQQGRVDEMAKAWLNWAEDNGYEW
;
A
#
# COMPACT_ATOMS: atom_id res chain seq x y z
N MET A 1 -13.52 5.70 -36.77
CA MET A 1 -14.29 5.80 -35.51
C MET A 1 -13.32 5.48 -34.39
N TYR A 2 -12.65 6.51 -33.85
CA TYR A 2 -11.71 6.35 -32.75
C TYR A 2 -12.45 6.58 -31.45
N TRP A 3 -12.47 5.59 -30.58
CA TRP A 3 -13.04 5.70 -29.25
C TRP A 3 -12.16 6.64 -28.42
N HIS A 4 -12.64 7.86 -28.15
CA HIS A 4 -12.11 8.68 -27.08
C HIS A 4 -12.58 8.07 -25.76
N TYR A 5 -11.77 7.18 -25.17
CA TYR A 5 -11.91 6.85 -23.76
C TYR A 5 -11.62 8.12 -22.96
N HIS A 6 -12.67 8.83 -22.59
CA HIS A 6 -12.62 9.82 -21.53
C HIS A 6 -12.44 9.05 -20.22
N PHE A 7 -11.20 8.75 -19.85
CA PHE A 7 -10.91 8.55 -18.44
C PHE A 7 -11.19 9.90 -17.79
N PRO A 8 -12.16 10.03 -16.87
CA PRO A 8 -12.16 11.19 -16.00
C PRO A 8 -10.80 11.15 -15.32
N VAL A 9 -9.93 12.11 -15.66
CA VAL A 9 -8.69 12.31 -14.93
C VAL A 9 -9.14 12.77 -13.55
N SER A 10 -9.32 11.81 -12.63
CA SER A 10 -9.50 12.11 -11.21
C SER A 10 -8.38 13.07 -10.86
N ARG A 11 -8.70 14.21 -10.24
CA ARG A 11 -7.64 15.14 -9.84
C ARG A 11 -6.71 14.41 -8.87
N PRO A 12 -5.43 14.77 -8.82
CA PRO A 12 -4.51 14.11 -7.90
C PRO A 12 -5.00 14.06 -6.45
N GLU A 13 -5.72 15.10 -6.03
CA GLU A 13 -6.37 15.21 -4.72
C GLU A 13 -7.44 14.13 -4.47
N ASP A 14 -8.15 13.70 -5.51
CA ASP A 14 -9.28 12.77 -5.40
C ASP A 14 -8.81 11.36 -5.04
N TYR A 15 -7.70 10.90 -5.64
CA TYR A 15 -7.20 9.55 -5.37
C TYR A 15 -6.49 9.46 -4.02
N ILE A 16 -5.86 10.54 -3.55
CA ILE A 16 -5.24 10.57 -2.23
C ILE A 16 -6.33 10.46 -1.15
N ALA A 17 -7.41 11.24 -1.29
CA ALA A 17 -8.55 11.15 -0.38
C ALA A 17 -9.20 9.76 -0.41
N GLU A 18 -9.36 9.17 -1.59
CA GLU A 18 -9.88 7.81 -1.76
C GLU A 18 -8.99 6.76 -1.06
N PHE A 19 -7.66 6.84 -1.22
CA PHE A 19 -6.71 5.96 -0.54
C PHE A 19 -6.90 6.03 0.98
N TYR A 20 -6.88 7.24 1.55
CA TYR A 20 -7.02 7.40 3.00
C TYR A 20 -8.40 7.01 3.52
N ASN A 21 -9.46 7.11 2.71
CA ASN A 21 -10.77 6.56 3.05
C ASN A 21 -10.69 5.04 3.22
N PHE A 22 -10.01 4.32 2.31
CA PHE A 22 -9.82 2.88 2.44
C PHE A 22 -8.88 2.49 3.58
N VAL A 23 -7.82 3.27 3.84
CA VAL A 23 -6.94 3.05 5.00
C VAL A 23 -7.74 3.17 6.30
N ASN A 24 -8.55 4.21 6.43
CA ASN A 24 -9.38 4.42 7.63
C ASN A 24 -10.46 3.35 7.79
N GLU A 25 -11.11 2.93 6.70
CA GLU A 25 -12.05 1.81 6.68
C GLU A 25 -11.36 0.53 7.16
N TRP A 26 -10.22 0.19 6.58
CA TRP A 26 -9.43 -0.97 6.96
C TRP A 26 -9.03 -0.92 8.44
N LYS A 27 -8.38 0.16 8.89
CA LYS A 27 -7.94 0.32 10.29
C LYS A 27 -9.09 0.27 11.30
N ARG A 28 -10.31 0.68 10.92
CA ARG A 28 -11.48 0.58 11.80
C ARG A 28 -11.99 -0.86 11.89
N ASP A 29 -12.07 -1.53 10.75
CA ASP A 29 -12.75 -2.83 10.64
C ASP A 29 -11.83 -4.00 11.03
N THR A 30 -10.51 -3.80 11.04
CA THR A 30 -9.53 -4.85 11.32
C THR A 30 -8.90 -4.84 12.71
N GLN A 31 -9.27 -3.92 13.61
CA GLN A 31 -8.62 -3.76 14.94
C GLN A 31 -8.61 -5.03 15.80
N LEU A 32 -9.59 -5.92 15.61
CA LEU A 32 -9.75 -7.16 16.38
C LEU A 32 -9.36 -8.41 15.58
N ILE A 33 -8.89 -8.25 14.34
CA ILE A 33 -8.48 -9.34 13.47
C ILE A 33 -7.03 -9.70 13.77
N SER A 34 -6.78 -10.97 14.07
CA SER A 34 -5.44 -11.48 14.41
C SER A 34 -4.79 -12.32 13.31
N THR A 35 -5.51 -12.59 12.22
CA THR A 35 -5.00 -13.42 11.12
C THR A 35 -4.57 -12.56 9.94
N ALA A 36 -3.35 -12.76 9.46
CA ALA A 36 -2.81 -12.00 8.32
C ALA A 36 -3.69 -12.16 7.07
N ASN A 37 -4.26 -13.35 6.84
CA ASN A 37 -5.11 -13.60 5.68
C ASN A 37 -6.39 -12.76 5.70
N GLU A 38 -7.07 -12.63 6.85
CA GLU A 38 -8.29 -11.81 6.96
C GLU A 38 -7.96 -10.32 6.79
N LEU A 39 -6.82 -9.86 7.30
CA LEU A 39 -6.34 -8.48 7.09
C LEU A 39 -6.15 -8.16 5.61
N ILE A 40 -5.49 -9.05 4.86
CA ILE A 40 -5.17 -8.87 3.45
C ILE A 40 -6.43 -8.97 2.58
N MET A 41 -7.34 -9.91 2.91
CA MET A 41 -8.56 -10.14 2.14
C MET A 41 -9.66 -9.09 2.41
N HIS A 42 -9.46 -8.17 3.35
CA HIS A 42 -10.42 -7.11 3.63
C HIS A 42 -10.70 -6.26 2.36
N PRO A 43 -11.97 -5.95 2.03
CA PRO A 43 -12.31 -5.24 0.80
C PRO A 43 -11.57 -3.92 0.61
N ALA A 44 -11.41 -3.11 1.66
CA ALA A 44 -10.65 -1.86 1.60
C ALA A 44 -9.16 -2.10 1.28
N TYR A 45 -8.55 -3.17 1.81
CA TYR A 45 -7.16 -3.53 1.51
C TYR A 45 -7.00 -3.92 0.04
N GLN A 46 -7.94 -4.73 -0.47
CA GLN A 46 -7.97 -5.12 -1.88
C GLN A 46 -8.20 -3.92 -2.81
N ARG A 47 -9.00 -2.93 -2.40
CA ARG A 47 -9.15 -1.68 -3.15
C ARG A 47 -7.87 -0.87 -3.18
N ILE A 48 -7.12 -0.80 -2.07
CA ILE A 48 -5.79 -0.18 -2.03
C ILE A 48 -4.83 -0.88 -3.02
N ILE A 49 -4.81 -2.22 -3.06
CA ILE A 49 -4.03 -2.95 -4.07
C ILE A 49 -4.51 -2.59 -5.49
N GLY A 50 -5.83 -2.56 -5.70
CA GLY A 50 -6.45 -2.20 -6.99
C GLY A 50 -6.17 -0.77 -7.46
N MET A 51 -5.69 0.11 -6.57
CA MET A 51 -5.20 1.42 -6.97
C MET A 51 -3.87 1.32 -7.76
N GLY A 52 -3.08 0.27 -7.56
CA GLY A 52 -1.83 0.04 -8.29
C GLY A 52 -0.72 1.04 -7.92
N GLU A 53 0.13 1.39 -8.89
CA GLU A 53 1.35 2.18 -8.68
C GLU A 53 1.11 3.53 -7.98
N LYS A 54 -0.03 4.19 -8.22
CA LYS A 54 -0.36 5.46 -7.56
C LYS A 54 -0.46 5.34 -6.03
N ALA A 55 -0.68 4.14 -5.49
CA ALA A 55 -0.73 3.90 -4.05
C ALA A 55 0.65 3.72 -3.40
N ILE A 56 1.71 3.46 -4.19
CA ILE A 56 3.04 3.16 -3.65
C ILE A 56 3.55 4.30 -2.74
N PRO A 57 3.56 5.59 -3.17
CA PRO A 57 4.02 6.67 -2.29
C PRO A 57 3.22 6.75 -0.98
N MET A 58 1.90 6.58 -1.05
CA MET A 58 1.06 6.69 0.15
C MET A 58 1.24 5.50 1.10
N LEU A 59 1.44 4.29 0.56
CA LEU A 59 1.78 3.10 1.35
C LEU A 59 3.14 3.23 2.03
N LEU A 60 4.13 3.79 1.33
CA LEU A 60 5.46 4.06 1.90
C LEU A 60 5.38 5.11 3.03
N ARG A 61 4.57 6.16 2.87
CA ARG A 61 4.29 7.13 3.95
C ARG A 61 3.64 6.48 5.15
N GLU A 62 2.59 5.68 4.95
CA GLU A 62 1.96 4.95 6.03
C GLU A 62 2.96 4.02 6.75
N LEU A 63 3.81 3.33 5.99
CA LEU A 63 4.83 2.44 6.53
C LEU A 63 5.91 3.19 7.32
N HIS A 64 6.29 4.40 6.87
CA HIS A 64 7.24 5.26 7.57
C HIS A 64 6.68 5.82 8.89
N GLU A 65 5.43 6.28 8.89
CA GLU A 65 4.78 6.87 10.06
C GLU A 65 4.38 5.81 11.09
N ARG A 66 3.80 4.70 10.63
CA ARG A 66 3.35 3.59 11.48
C ARG A 66 3.39 2.29 10.69
N PRO A 67 4.44 1.47 10.88
CA PRO A 67 4.55 0.17 10.25
C PRO A 67 3.36 -0.75 10.58
N ASP A 68 2.42 -0.82 9.65
CA ASP A 68 1.28 -1.76 9.66
C ASP A 68 1.49 -2.83 8.57
N HIS A 69 0.49 -3.67 8.33
CA HIS A 69 0.55 -4.79 7.37
C HIS A 69 0.59 -4.37 5.89
N TRP A 70 1.24 -3.26 5.53
CA TRP A 70 1.34 -2.73 4.17
C TRP A 70 2.33 -3.46 3.25
N PHE A 71 3.21 -4.29 3.82
CA PHE A 71 4.21 -5.05 3.07
C PHE A 71 3.61 -5.89 1.94
N TRP A 72 2.44 -6.51 2.18
CA TRP A 72 1.74 -7.34 1.19
C TRP A 72 1.14 -6.52 0.06
N ALA A 73 0.61 -5.33 0.36
CA ALA A 73 0.12 -4.42 -0.67
C ALA A 73 1.27 -3.92 -1.55
N LEU A 74 2.39 -3.53 -0.94
CA LEU A 74 3.60 -3.12 -1.68
C LEU A 74 4.14 -4.25 -2.56
N GLU A 75 4.25 -5.47 -2.04
CA GLU A 75 4.67 -6.64 -2.82
C GLU A 75 3.70 -6.96 -3.97
N ALA A 76 2.39 -6.92 -3.70
CA ALA A 76 1.37 -7.20 -4.71
C ALA A 76 1.37 -6.17 -5.86
N ILE A 77 1.61 -4.89 -5.54
CA ILE A 77 1.63 -3.82 -6.54
C ILE A 77 2.95 -3.80 -7.32
N THR A 78 4.08 -3.94 -6.63
CA THR A 78 5.42 -3.77 -7.22
C THR A 78 5.98 -5.05 -7.82
N GLY A 79 5.51 -6.21 -7.37
CA GLY A 79 6.08 -7.52 -7.71
C GLY A 79 7.47 -7.77 -7.10
N VAL A 80 7.92 -6.92 -6.16
CA VAL A 80 9.23 -7.01 -5.53
C VAL A 80 9.10 -7.45 -4.07
N HIS A 81 10.09 -8.21 -3.59
CA HIS A 81 10.19 -8.61 -2.18
C HIS A 81 11.59 -8.22 -1.63
N PRO A 82 11.77 -6.99 -1.10
CA PRO A 82 13.07 -6.53 -0.60
C PRO A 82 13.42 -7.07 0.80
N ILE A 83 12.51 -7.81 1.43
CA ILE A 83 12.64 -8.33 2.78
C ILE A 83 13.47 -9.63 2.75
N LEU A 84 14.58 -9.66 3.47
CA LEU A 84 15.40 -10.86 3.63
C LEU A 84 14.72 -11.86 4.58
N PRO A 85 14.96 -13.18 4.44
CA PRO A 85 14.44 -14.18 5.36
C PRO A 85 14.74 -13.90 6.84
N SER A 86 15.91 -13.31 7.14
CA SER A 86 16.32 -12.94 8.51
C SER A 86 15.57 -11.75 9.10
N GLN A 87 14.87 -10.97 8.26
CA GLN A 87 14.09 -9.80 8.65
C GLN A 87 12.62 -10.16 8.87
N GLN A 88 12.17 -11.33 8.42
CA GLN A 88 10.77 -11.74 8.52
C GLN A 88 10.30 -11.76 9.98
N GLY A 89 9.14 -11.15 10.23
CA GLY A 89 8.59 -10.98 11.58
C GLY A 89 9.18 -9.81 12.38
N ARG A 90 10.22 -9.14 11.87
CA ARG A 90 10.84 -7.96 12.50
C ARG A 90 10.33 -6.72 11.78
N VAL A 91 9.16 -6.24 12.21
CA VAL A 91 8.38 -5.18 11.54
C VAL A 91 9.24 -3.95 11.19
N ASP A 92 10.07 -3.47 12.11
CA ASP A 92 10.94 -2.29 11.85
C ASP A 92 11.97 -2.55 10.75
N GLU A 93 12.55 -3.76 10.69
CA GLU A 93 13.52 -4.12 9.65
C GLU A 93 12.84 -4.34 8.30
N MET A 94 11.63 -4.90 8.31
CA MET A 94 10.81 -5.04 7.11
C MET A 94 10.41 -3.67 6.55
N ALA A 95 10.03 -2.73 7.42
CA ALA A 95 9.73 -1.35 7.04
C ALA A 95 10.96 -0.69 6.43
N LYS A 96 12.12 -0.79 7.09
CA LYS A 96 13.37 -0.26 6.57
C LYS A 96 13.76 -0.84 5.21
N ALA A 97 13.55 -2.14 4.98
CA ALA A 97 13.84 -2.77 3.69
C ALA A 97 13.01 -2.14 2.55
N TRP A 98 11.72 -1.89 2.80
CA TRP A 98 10.84 -1.22 1.84
C TRP A 98 11.19 0.25 1.62
N LEU A 99 11.50 0.99 2.70
CA LEU A 99 11.91 2.40 2.58
C LEU A 99 13.22 2.53 1.81
N ASN A 100 14.23 1.70 2.10
CA ASN A 100 15.47 1.68 1.33
C ASN A 100 15.23 1.36 -0.15
N TRP A 101 14.40 0.35 -0.44
CA TRP A 101 14.02 0.04 -1.82
C TRP A 101 13.35 1.23 -2.49
N ALA A 102 12.51 1.98 -1.78
CA ALA A 102 11.85 3.15 -2.31
C ALA A 102 12.83 4.29 -2.65
N GLU A 103 13.83 4.57 -1.78
CA GLU A 103 14.90 5.53 -2.06
C GLU A 103 15.70 5.12 -3.31
N ASP A 104 16.11 3.85 -3.39
CA ASP A 104 16.89 3.31 -4.51
C ASP A 104 16.14 3.38 -5.85
N ASN A 105 14.80 3.41 -5.82
CA ASN A 105 13.94 3.50 -7.00
C ASN A 105 13.40 4.93 -7.26
N GLY A 106 13.82 5.93 -6.46
CA GLY A 106 13.46 7.32 -6.66
C GLY A 106 12.02 7.68 -6.28
N TYR A 107 11.39 6.91 -5.38
CA TYR A 107 10.10 7.27 -4.82
C TYR A 107 10.28 8.38 -3.77
N GLU A 108 9.39 9.37 -3.82
CA GLU A 108 9.20 10.35 -2.75
C GLU A 108 7.87 10.01 -2.06
N TRP A 109 7.85 9.93 -0.72
CA TRP A 109 6.65 9.60 0.04
C TRP A 109 6.39 10.56 1.21
#